data_AF-A0A2P8D096-F1
#
_entry.id   AF-A0A2P8D096-F1
#
_cell.length_a   1.000
_cell.length_b   1.000
_cell.length_c   1.000
_cell.angle_alpha   90.00
_cell.angle_beta   90.00
_cell.angle_gamma   90.00
#
_symmetry.space_group_name_H-M   'P 1'
#
loop_
_entity.id
_entity.type
_entity.pdbx_description
1 polymer ?
#
loop_
_entity_poly.entity_id
_entity_poly.type
_entity_poly.pdbx_seq_one_letter_code
_entity_poly.pdbx_strand_id
1 'polypeptide(L)'
;MDSLAPETRRVIDLIILLHTAGVLVAYCFYLKSVTGLLQFISPVNRTIRPAMVWLLLLGFVPYFTNLFGTFMYVPFILRSKITYLFFCFAIILQFFIVGRVAIAISAEYRSRRLPTRFAPTFKRGILYCLANLVQLLMLLLHQGRELTIAAWCLVMVTWIVYWVGVARYKKAISHLPVGSDPDSIFFAGNA
;
A
#
# COMPACT_ATOMS: atom_id res chain seq x y z
N MET A 1 21.54 19.83 9.87
CA MET A 1 20.25 20.54 10.02
C MET A 1 20.31 21.63 11.07
N ASP A 2 21.28 21.62 11.98
CA ASP A 2 21.36 22.62 13.07
C ASP A 2 21.89 23.99 12.63
N SER A 3 22.36 24.11 11.39
CA SER A 3 22.76 25.39 10.79
C SER A 3 21.61 26.18 10.15
N LEU A 4 20.40 25.61 10.04
CA LEU A 4 19.25 26.31 9.45
C LEU A 4 18.62 27.27 10.47
N ALA A 5 18.23 28.45 9.99
CA ALA A 5 17.44 29.37 10.80
C ALA A 5 16.16 28.68 11.32
N PRO A 6 15.71 28.98 12.56
CA PRO A 6 14.52 28.35 13.14
C PRO A 6 13.27 28.47 12.27
N GLU A 7 13.12 29.60 11.56
CA GLU A 7 12.01 29.85 10.64
C GLU A 7 12.03 28.90 9.44
N THR A 8 13.21 28.72 8.82
CA THR A 8 13.38 27.77 7.71
C THR A 8 13.03 26.34 8.14
N ARG A 9 13.41 25.95 9.35
CA ARG A 9 13.08 24.63 9.90
C ARG A 9 11.56 24.43 10.02
N ARG A 10 10.83 25.42 10.55
CA ARG A 10 9.36 25.36 10.67
C ARG A 10 8.66 25.22 9.32
N VAL A 11 9.13 25.93 8.30
CA VAL A 11 8.57 25.82 6.95
C VAL A 11 8.80 24.42 6.37
N ILE A 12 10.00 23.87 6.53
CA ILE A 12 10.31 22.50 6.09
C ILE A 12 9.43 21.48 6.80
N ASP A 13 9.29 21.59 8.12
CA ASP A 13 8.44 20.69 8.92
C ASP A 13 6.98 20.75 8.46
N LEU A 14 6.46 21.95 8.17
CA LEU A 14 5.11 22.14 7.63
C LEU A 14 4.93 21.47 6.27
N ILE A 15 5.90 21.63 5.36
CA ILE A 15 5.87 20.99 4.04
C ILE A 15 5.85 19.45 4.18
N ILE A 16 6.71 18.90 5.04
CA ILE A 16 6.77 17.45 5.30
C ILE A 16 5.44 16.95 5.87
N LEU A 17 4.83 17.70 6.79
CA LEU A 17 3.54 17.36 7.38
C LEU A 17 2.43 17.32 6.33
N LEU A 18 2.30 18.38 5.53
CA LEU A 18 1.29 18.49 4.47
C LEU A 18 1.47 17.39 3.42
N HIS A 19 2.72 17.14 3.02
CA HIS A 19 3.05 16.08 2.09
C HIS A 19 2.66 14.70 2.63
N THR A 20 3.05 14.38 3.87
CA THR A 20 2.74 13.10 4.53
C THR A 20 1.23 12.90 4.65
N ALA A 21 0.49 13.95 5.04
CA ALA A 21 -0.97 13.92 5.12
C ALA A 21 -1.60 13.65 3.74
N GLY A 22 -1.14 14.32 2.69
CA GLY A 22 -1.61 14.10 1.31
C GLY A 22 -1.37 12.66 0.84
N VAL A 23 -0.17 12.12 1.07
CA VAL A 23 0.17 10.73 0.73
C VAL A 23 -0.71 9.75 1.51
N LEU A 24 -0.93 9.97 2.81
CA LEU A 24 -1.79 9.13 3.64
C LEU A 24 -3.24 9.11 3.13
N VAL A 25 -3.80 10.27 2.77
CA VAL A 25 -5.15 10.36 2.19
C VAL A 25 -5.23 9.57 0.87
N ALA A 26 -4.28 9.77 -0.03
CA ALA A 26 -4.21 9.00 -1.28
C ALA A 26 -4.07 7.48 -1.02
N TYR A 27 -3.30 7.11 0.00
CA TYR A 27 -3.15 5.73 0.44
C TYR A 27 -4.46 5.11 0.93
N CYS A 28 -5.25 5.85 1.72
CA CYS A 28 -6.58 5.41 2.14
C CYS A 28 -7.52 5.17 0.94
N PHE A 29 -7.46 6.00 -0.11
CA PHE A 29 -8.21 5.74 -1.34
C PHE A 29 -7.75 4.47 -2.07
N TYR A 30 -6.43 4.23 -2.12
CA TYR A 30 -5.87 2.99 -2.63
C TYR A 30 -6.38 1.77 -1.85
N LEU A 31 -6.33 1.79 -0.52
CA LEU A 31 -6.81 0.70 0.33
C LEU A 31 -8.30 0.45 0.13
N LYS A 32 -9.11 1.53 0.10
CA LYS A 32 -10.54 1.45 -0.22
C LYS A 32 -10.79 0.83 -1.60
N SER A 33 -9.96 1.14 -2.59
CA SER A 33 -10.05 0.54 -3.93
C SER A 33 -9.78 -0.96 -3.91
N VAL A 34 -8.72 -1.40 -3.21
CA VAL A 34 -8.38 -2.83 -3.08
C VAL A 34 -9.45 -3.58 -2.26
N THR A 35 -9.91 -3.03 -1.14
CA THR A 35 -11.01 -3.58 -0.34
C THR A 35 -12.28 -3.72 -1.19
N GLY A 36 -12.63 -2.69 -1.96
CA GLY A 36 -13.78 -2.73 -2.86
C GLY A 36 -13.63 -3.79 -3.95
N LEU A 37 -12.43 -3.94 -4.54
CA LEU A 37 -12.15 -5.04 -5.47
C LEU A 37 -12.43 -6.40 -4.83
N LEU A 38 -11.90 -6.64 -3.62
CA LEU A 38 -12.07 -7.92 -2.94
C LEU A 38 -13.54 -8.19 -2.59
N GLN A 39 -14.34 -7.15 -2.31
CA GLN A 39 -15.78 -7.29 -2.09
C GLN A 39 -16.55 -7.71 -3.37
N PHE A 40 -16.09 -7.29 -4.55
CA PHE A 40 -16.66 -7.72 -5.83
C PHE A 40 -16.26 -9.16 -6.25
N ILE A 41 -15.17 -9.69 -5.69
CA ILE A 41 -14.75 -11.08 -5.91
C ILE A 41 -15.65 -12.01 -5.07
N SER A 42 -16.04 -13.16 -5.64
CA SER A 42 -16.88 -14.13 -4.93
C SER A 42 -16.19 -14.63 -3.65
N PRO A 43 -16.92 -14.87 -2.54
CA PRO A 43 -16.30 -15.31 -1.29
C PRO A 43 -15.40 -16.55 -1.44
N VAL A 44 -15.80 -17.51 -2.28
CA VAL A 44 -15.05 -18.74 -2.56
C VAL A 44 -13.71 -18.47 -3.25
N ASN A 45 -13.61 -17.42 -4.07
CA ASN A 45 -12.39 -17.03 -4.77
C ASN A 45 -11.50 -16.06 -3.97
N ARG A 46 -11.97 -15.54 -2.83
CA ARG A 46 -11.17 -14.63 -2.00
C ARG A 46 -10.08 -15.41 -1.27
N THR A 47 -8.85 -14.99 -1.47
CA THR A 47 -7.71 -15.53 -0.71
C THR A 47 -7.37 -14.72 0.54
N ILE A 48 -8.05 -13.59 0.75
CA ILE A 48 -7.83 -12.69 1.89
C ILE A 48 -9.13 -11.95 2.24
N ARG A 49 -9.37 -11.70 3.54
CA ARG A 49 -10.52 -10.89 3.98
C ARG A 49 -10.31 -9.42 3.57
N PRO A 50 -11.32 -8.72 3.04
CA PRO A 50 -11.17 -7.33 2.57
C PRO A 50 -10.63 -6.35 3.62
N ALA A 51 -10.96 -6.58 4.90
CA ALA A 51 -10.50 -5.77 6.02
C ALA A 51 -8.98 -5.90 6.29
N MET A 52 -8.36 -7.04 5.97
CA MET A 52 -6.93 -7.25 6.22
C MET A 52 -6.03 -6.32 5.39
N VAL A 53 -6.55 -5.76 4.29
CA VAL A 53 -5.81 -4.80 3.47
C VAL A 53 -5.45 -3.54 4.27
N TRP A 54 -6.27 -3.16 5.25
CA TRP A 54 -6.03 -1.99 6.10
C TRP A 54 -4.83 -2.12 7.03
N LEU A 55 -4.34 -3.35 7.26
CA LEU A 55 -3.09 -3.57 8.00
C LEU A 55 -1.88 -2.91 7.31
N LEU A 56 -1.97 -2.61 6.01
CA LEU A 56 -0.94 -1.85 5.31
C LEU A 56 -0.75 -0.42 5.83
N LEU A 57 -1.71 0.14 6.58
CA LEU A 57 -1.52 1.41 7.29
C LEU A 57 -0.43 1.33 8.34
N LEU A 58 -0.03 0.13 8.80
CA LEU A 58 1.10 -0.03 9.71
C LEU A 58 2.43 0.45 9.10
N GLY A 59 2.53 0.51 7.77
CA GLY A 59 3.65 1.13 7.07
C GLY A 59 3.78 2.65 7.32
N PHE A 60 2.73 3.30 7.86
CA PHE A 60 2.76 4.71 8.24
C PHE A 60 3.23 4.96 9.68
N VAL A 61 3.31 3.93 10.54
CA VAL A 61 3.79 4.08 11.93
C VAL A 61 5.16 4.75 12.01
N PRO A 62 6.16 4.41 11.15
CA PRO A 62 7.43 5.13 11.11
C PRO A 62 7.31 6.65 10.90
N TYR A 63 6.31 7.11 10.14
CA TYR A 63 6.13 8.56 9.91
C TYR A 63 5.57 9.23 11.16
N PHE A 64 4.64 8.56 11.86
CA PHE A 64 4.12 9.03 13.15
C PHE A 64 5.20 9.02 14.24
N THR A 65 6.00 7.97 14.36
CA THR A 65 7.12 7.96 15.31
C THR A 65 8.14 9.04 14.97
N ASN A 66 8.30 9.39 13.70
CA ASN A 66 9.17 10.48 13.31
C ASN A 66 8.61 11.87 13.66
N LEU A 67 7.31 12.07 13.47
CA LEU A 67 6.63 13.31 13.82
C LEU A 67 6.55 13.52 15.34
N PHE A 68 6.16 12.47 16.09
CA PHE A 68 5.91 12.54 17.53
C PHE A 68 7.12 12.20 18.40
N GLY A 69 8.11 11.46 17.88
CA GLY A 69 9.28 11.05 18.66
C GLY A 69 10.13 12.22 19.15
N THR A 70 10.05 13.37 18.47
CA THR A 70 10.66 14.63 18.92
C THR A 70 9.99 15.16 20.19
N PHE A 71 8.68 14.90 20.38
CA PHE A 71 7.94 15.31 21.57
C PHE A 71 8.05 14.31 22.73
N MET A 72 8.19 13.02 22.45
CA MET A 72 8.15 11.96 23.47
C MET A 72 9.52 11.58 24.07
N TYR A 73 10.58 12.34 23.81
CA TYR A 73 11.93 12.09 24.33
C TYR A 73 12.43 10.64 24.16
N VAL A 74 11.99 9.94 23.11
CA VAL A 74 12.43 8.57 22.84
C VAL A 74 13.88 8.60 22.38
N PRO A 75 14.80 7.82 23.00
CA PRO A 75 16.19 7.79 22.59
C PRO A 75 16.33 7.51 21.08
N PHE A 76 17.19 8.27 20.40
CA PHE A 76 17.38 8.20 18.95
C PHE A 76 17.62 6.76 18.45
N ILE A 77 18.46 6.01 19.14
CA ILE A 77 18.79 4.62 18.80
C ILE A 77 17.55 3.72 18.83
N LEU A 78 16.69 3.88 19.84
CA LEU A 78 15.47 3.09 19.97
C LEU A 78 14.45 3.46 18.88
N ARG A 79 14.30 4.77 18.60
CA ARG A 79 13.43 5.27 17.52
C ARG A 79 13.81 4.71 16.15
N SER A 80 15.10 4.69 15.82
CA SER A 80 15.57 4.15 14.54
C SER A 80 15.32 2.65 14.42
N LYS A 81 15.57 1.88 15.48
CA LYS A 81 15.30 0.42 15.50
C LYS A 81 13.81 0.10 15.32
N ILE A 82 12.94 0.81 16.04
CA ILE A 82 11.48 0.66 15.91
C ILE A 82 11.05 0.99 14.47
N THR A 83 11.58 2.07 13.91
CA THR A 83 11.30 2.49 12.54
C THR A 83 11.62 1.38 11.53
N TYR A 84 12.81 0.78 11.61
CA TYR A 84 13.21 -0.32 10.72
C TYR A 84 12.35 -1.57 10.89
N LEU A 85 11.99 -1.93 12.13
CA LEU A 85 11.13 -3.07 12.42
C LEU A 85 9.77 -2.92 11.71
N PHE A 86 9.13 -1.75 11.84
CA PHE A 86 7.85 -1.49 11.18
C PHE A 86 7.96 -1.45 9.66
N PHE A 87 9.04 -0.89 9.10
CA PHE A 87 9.27 -0.94 7.65
C PHE A 87 9.42 -2.37 7.13
N CYS A 88 10.24 -3.21 7.78
CA CYS A 88 10.39 -4.62 7.40
C CYS A 88 9.06 -5.36 7.44
N PHE A 89 8.31 -5.18 8.54
CA PHE A 89 7.00 -5.80 8.70
C PHE A 89 6.00 -5.35 7.62
N ALA A 90 5.96 -4.05 7.33
CA ALA A 90 5.10 -3.49 6.29
C ALA A 90 5.44 -4.05 4.90
N ILE A 91 6.72 -4.21 4.57
CA ILE A 91 7.15 -4.81 3.28
C ILE A 91 6.69 -6.26 3.18
N ILE A 92 6.89 -7.08 4.21
CA ILE A 92 6.44 -8.48 4.23
C ILE A 92 4.93 -8.56 4.02
N LEU A 93 4.18 -7.74 4.76
CA LEU A 93 2.72 -7.66 4.64
C LEU A 93 2.29 -7.21 3.23
N GLN A 94 3.03 -6.28 2.62
CA GLN A 94 2.79 -5.81 1.27
C GLN A 94 2.98 -6.91 0.23
N PHE A 95 4.06 -7.70 0.31
CA PHE A 95 4.26 -8.88 -0.54
C PHE A 95 3.10 -9.88 -0.39
N PHE A 96 2.69 -10.16 0.84
CA PHE A 96 1.59 -11.06 1.13
C PHE A 96 0.27 -10.58 0.49
N ILE A 97 -0.11 -9.32 0.72
CA ILE A 97 -1.37 -8.77 0.20
C ILE A 97 -1.35 -8.70 -1.33
N VAL A 98 -0.26 -8.23 -1.93
CA VAL A 98 -0.11 -8.17 -3.40
C VAL A 98 -0.29 -9.56 -4.02
N GLY A 99 0.38 -10.57 -3.47
CA GLY A 99 0.27 -11.95 -3.95
C GLY A 99 -1.15 -12.48 -3.85
N ARG A 100 -1.79 -12.29 -2.69
CA ARG A 100 -3.17 -12.73 -2.45
C ARG A 100 -4.16 -12.03 -3.38
N VAL A 101 -4.06 -10.71 -3.57
CA VAL A 101 -4.92 -9.97 -4.51
C VAL A 101 -4.78 -10.51 -5.92
N ALA A 102 -3.56 -10.76 -6.41
CA ALA A 102 -3.35 -11.28 -7.75
C ALA A 102 -3.94 -12.69 -7.96
N ILE A 103 -3.83 -13.56 -6.96
CA ILE A 103 -4.44 -14.90 -6.98
C ILE A 103 -5.96 -14.80 -6.98
N ALA A 104 -6.54 -13.96 -6.11
CA ALA A 104 -7.98 -13.77 -6.02
C ALA A 104 -8.59 -13.28 -7.35
N ILE A 105 -7.95 -12.30 -8.03
CA ILE A 105 -8.39 -11.84 -9.36
C ILE A 105 -8.33 -13.00 -10.37
N SER A 106 -7.25 -13.80 -10.34
CA SER A 106 -7.10 -14.93 -11.27
C SER A 106 -8.19 -15.99 -11.07
N ALA A 107 -8.47 -16.32 -9.81
CA ALA A 107 -9.51 -17.27 -9.44
C ALA A 107 -10.90 -16.80 -9.92
N GLU A 108 -11.20 -15.52 -9.69
CA GLU A 108 -12.47 -14.91 -10.10
C GLU A 108 -12.71 -14.97 -11.61
N TYR A 109 -11.69 -14.69 -12.40
CA TYR A 109 -11.86 -14.78 -13.85
C TYR A 109 -11.94 -16.22 -14.34
N ARG A 110 -11.19 -17.15 -13.72
CA ARG A 110 -11.26 -18.58 -14.06
C ARG A 110 -12.65 -19.15 -13.78
N SER A 111 -13.25 -18.82 -12.65
CA SER A 111 -14.61 -19.27 -12.32
C SER A 111 -15.66 -18.75 -13.30
N ARG A 112 -15.42 -17.55 -13.86
CA ARG A 112 -16.27 -16.92 -14.88
C ARG A 112 -15.91 -17.31 -16.33
N ARG A 113 -14.96 -18.24 -16.52
CA ARG A 113 -14.47 -18.68 -17.85
C ARG A 113 -13.98 -17.52 -18.73
N LEU A 114 -13.47 -16.45 -18.12
CA LEU A 114 -12.92 -15.31 -18.83
C LEU A 114 -11.44 -15.54 -19.17
N PRO A 115 -10.98 -15.11 -20.36
CA PRO A 115 -9.57 -15.23 -20.70
C PRO A 115 -8.73 -14.38 -19.74
N THR A 116 -7.76 -15.01 -19.08
CA THR A 116 -6.79 -14.29 -18.24
C THR A 116 -5.38 -14.75 -18.44
N ARG A 117 -4.47 -13.78 -18.25
CA ARG A 117 -3.08 -14.08 -17.96
C ARG A 117 -2.97 -14.56 -16.52
N PHE A 118 -2.06 -15.50 -16.28
CA PHE A 118 -1.75 -15.97 -14.93
C PHE A 118 -1.34 -14.77 -14.04
N ALA A 119 -2.09 -14.51 -12.96
CA ALA A 119 -1.84 -13.47 -11.96
C ALA A 119 -1.83 -12.00 -12.50
N PRO A 120 -3.00 -11.45 -12.90
CA PRO A 120 -3.11 -10.23 -13.73
C PRO A 120 -2.58 -8.90 -13.15
N THR A 121 -2.15 -8.86 -11.89
CA THR A 121 -1.54 -7.69 -11.23
C THR A 121 -0.19 -8.00 -10.58
N PHE A 122 0.25 -9.27 -10.59
CA PHE A 122 1.39 -9.73 -9.81
C PHE A 122 2.69 -9.05 -10.20
N LYS A 123 3.01 -8.97 -11.50
CA LYS A 123 4.24 -8.34 -11.99
C LYS A 123 4.37 -6.88 -11.52
N ARG A 124 3.27 -6.11 -11.57
CA ARG A 124 3.26 -4.70 -11.13
C ARG A 124 3.36 -4.58 -9.61
N GLY A 125 2.66 -5.45 -8.89
CA GLY A 125 2.71 -5.44 -7.43
C GLY A 125 4.06 -5.85 -6.87
N ILE A 126 4.71 -6.86 -7.46
CA ILE A 126 6.08 -7.25 -7.08
C ILE A 126 7.07 -6.11 -7.34
N LEU A 127 6.94 -5.40 -8.46
CA LEU A 127 7.77 -4.22 -8.73
C LEU A 127 7.60 -3.15 -7.64
N TYR A 128 6.37 -2.90 -7.20
CA TYR A 128 6.08 -1.99 -6.07
C TYR A 128 6.70 -2.47 -4.75
N CYS A 129 6.62 -3.77 -4.44
CA CYS A 129 7.26 -4.33 -3.25
C CYS A 129 8.80 -4.24 -3.31
N LEU A 130 9.39 -4.51 -4.47
CA LEU A 130 10.83 -4.39 -4.68
C LEU A 130 11.31 -2.94 -4.55
N ALA A 131 10.55 -1.97 -5.05
CA ALA A 131 10.86 -0.56 -4.86
C ALA A 131 10.92 -0.17 -3.37
N ASN A 132 9.99 -0.69 -2.55
CA ASN A 132 10.02 -0.47 -1.11
C ASN A 132 11.21 -1.15 -0.43
N LEU A 133 11.61 -2.33 -0.91
CA LEU A 133 12.82 -3.00 -0.42
C LEU A 133 14.08 -2.18 -0.75
N VAL A 134 14.17 -1.62 -1.95
CA VAL A 134 15.26 -0.70 -2.32
C VAL A 134 15.25 0.53 -1.42
N GLN A 135 14.08 1.12 -1.16
CA GLN A 135 13.95 2.25 -0.23
C GLN A 135 14.47 1.92 1.18
N LEU A 136 14.12 0.74 1.71
CA LEU A 136 14.62 0.27 3.00
C LEU A 136 16.14 0.10 2.99
N LEU A 137 16.71 -0.49 1.93
CA LEU A 137 18.15 -0.65 1.79
C LEU A 137 18.88 0.70 1.75
N MET A 138 18.35 1.68 1.01
CA MET A 138 18.93 3.04 0.98
C MET A 138 18.95 3.69 2.36
N LEU A 139 17.88 3.47 3.14
CA LEU A 139 17.77 3.96 4.51
C LEU A 139 18.77 3.26 5.45
N LEU A 140 18.92 1.94 5.35
CA LEU A 140 19.85 1.15 6.19
C LEU A 140 21.32 1.47 5.88
N LEU A 141 21.65 1.68 4.61
CA LEU A 141 23.01 1.97 4.15
C LEU A 141 23.43 3.43 4.40
N HIS A 142 22.55 4.26 4.97
CA HIS A 142 22.80 5.70 5.20
C HIS A 142 23.30 6.42 3.93
N GLN A 143 22.77 6.02 2.77
CA GLN A 143 23.13 6.62 1.49
C GLN A 143 22.71 8.10 1.45
N GLY A 144 23.35 8.87 0.57
CA GLY A 144 23.10 10.31 0.44
C GLY A 144 21.61 10.64 0.24
N ARG A 145 21.22 11.84 0.67
CA ARG A 145 19.84 12.35 0.62
C ARG A 145 19.21 12.20 -0.77
N GLU A 146 19.98 12.48 -1.82
CA GLU A 146 19.50 12.46 -3.20
C GLU A 146 19.07 11.06 -3.67
N LEU A 147 19.81 10.01 -3.29
CA LEU A 147 19.45 8.62 -3.58
C LEU A 147 18.19 8.19 -2.83
N THR A 148 18.02 8.69 -1.60
CA THR A 148 16.82 8.41 -0.79
C THR A 148 15.58 9.04 -1.41
N ILE A 149 15.68 10.27 -1.92
CA ILE A 149 14.59 10.95 -2.63
C ILE A 149 14.23 10.19 -3.92
N ALA A 150 15.24 9.78 -4.70
CA ALA A 150 15.01 9.02 -5.93
C ALA A 150 14.31 7.68 -5.67
N ALA A 151 14.75 6.94 -4.64
CA ALA A 151 14.09 5.69 -4.23
C ALA A 151 12.64 5.92 -3.81
N TRP A 152 12.36 7.02 -3.11
CA TRP A 152 11.01 7.37 -2.67
C TRP A 152 10.10 7.70 -3.87
N CYS A 153 10.61 8.44 -4.85
CA CYS A 153 9.90 8.69 -6.11
C CYS A 153 9.59 7.38 -6.86
N LEU A 154 10.54 6.44 -6.92
CA LEU A 154 10.34 5.12 -7.52
C LEU A 154 9.21 4.34 -6.82
N VAL A 155 9.16 4.38 -5.49
CA VAL A 155 8.07 3.79 -4.70
C VAL A 155 6.73 4.40 -5.08
N MET A 156 6.63 5.74 -5.14
CA MET A 156 5.39 6.43 -5.50
C MET A 156 4.90 6.06 -6.91
N VAL A 157 5.80 6.07 -7.90
CA VAL A 157 5.44 5.74 -9.29
C VAL A 157 4.95 4.30 -9.39
N THR A 158 5.69 3.35 -8.82
CA THR A 158 5.33 1.92 -8.88
C THR A 158 4.04 1.62 -8.10
N TRP A 159 3.82 2.30 -6.97
CA TRP A 159 2.57 2.25 -6.22
C TRP A 159 1.37 2.72 -7.05
N ILE A 160 1.47 3.89 -7.69
CA ILE A 160 0.39 4.44 -8.54
C ILE A 160 0.10 3.50 -9.71
N VAL A 161 1.14 2.98 -10.38
CA VAL A 161 0.99 2.02 -11.49
C VAL A 161 0.27 0.74 -11.02
N TYR A 162 0.62 0.23 -9.84
CA TYR A 162 -0.06 -0.92 -9.25
C TYR A 162 -1.53 -0.58 -8.92
N TRP A 163 -1.79 0.55 -8.26
CA TRP A 163 -3.13 0.99 -7.87
C TRP A 163 -4.05 1.14 -9.09
N VAL A 164 -3.61 1.82 -10.15
CA VAL A 164 -4.39 1.95 -11.40
C VAL A 164 -4.68 0.57 -11.99
N GLY A 165 -3.73 -0.36 -11.92
CA GLY A 165 -3.94 -1.76 -12.31
C GLY A 165 -5.09 -2.41 -11.56
N VAL A 166 -5.08 -2.35 -10.23
CA VAL A 166 -6.15 -2.86 -9.36
C VAL A 166 -7.50 -2.21 -9.70
N ALA A 167 -7.54 -0.90 -9.87
CA ALA A 167 -8.77 -0.16 -10.18
C ALA A 167 -9.39 -0.59 -11.51
N ARG A 168 -8.57 -0.90 -12.53
CA ARG A 168 -9.05 -1.44 -13.81
C ARG A 168 -9.72 -2.81 -13.63
N TYR A 169 -9.12 -3.72 -12.86
CA TYR A 169 -9.73 -5.03 -12.59
C TYR A 169 -11.00 -4.92 -11.76
N LYS A 170 -11.05 -3.98 -10.80
CA LYS A 170 -12.27 -3.68 -10.04
C LYS A 170 -13.41 -3.29 -10.98
N LYS A 171 -13.16 -2.32 -11.86
CA LYS A 171 -14.15 -1.87 -12.85
C LYS A 171 -14.58 -3.00 -13.78
N ALA A 172 -13.63 -3.81 -14.26
CA ALA A 172 -13.93 -4.93 -15.13
C ALA A 172 -14.84 -5.97 -14.44
N ILE A 173 -14.53 -6.37 -13.21
CA ILE A 173 -15.33 -7.36 -12.45
C ILE A 173 -16.71 -6.80 -12.10
N SER A 174 -16.82 -5.51 -11.76
CA SER A 174 -18.12 -4.91 -11.38
C SER A 174 -19.14 -4.84 -12.52
N HIS A 175 -18.71 -4.94 -13.78
CA HIS A 175 -19.61 -4.95 -14.94
C HIS A 175 -19.99 -6.36 -15.40
N LEU A 176 -19.39 -7.40 -14.82
CA LEU A 176 -19.75 -8.78 -15.13
C LEU A 176 -21.06 -9.11 -14.42
N PRO A 177 -21.96 -9.91 -15.04
CA PRO A 177 -23.16 -10.36 -14.38
C PRO A 177 -22.78 -11.05 -13.06
N VAL A 178 -23.53 -10.75 -11.99
CA VAL A 178 -23.35 -11.45 -10.72
C VAL A 178 -23.54 -12.94 -11.05
N GLY A 179 -22.50 -13.75 -10.85
CA GLY A 179 -22.65 -15.19 -10.99
C GLY A 179 -23.82 -15.62 -10.11
N SER A 180 -24.58 -16.64 -10.52
CA SER A 180 -25.75 -17.14 -9.81
C SER A 180 -25.40 -17.84 -8.48
N ASP A 181 -24.50 -17.24 -7.70
CA ASP A 181 -24.02 -17.70 -6.42
C ASP A 181 -24.94 -17.10 -5.34
N PRO A 182 -25.86 -17.91 -4.78
CA PRO A 182 -26.86 -17.46 -3.81
C PRO A 182 -26.23 -16.92 -2.52
N ASP A 183 -24.97 -17.25 -2.25
CA ASP A 183 -24.22 -16.80 -1.06
C ASP A 183 -23.58 -15.42 -1.23
N SER A 184 -23.82 -14.73 -2.35
CA SER A 184 -23.39 -13.35 -2.55
C SER A 184 -24.36 -12.37 -1.86
N ILE A 185 -24.50 -12.50 -0.54
CA ILE A 185 -25.41 -11.75 0.35
C ILE A 185 -25.31 -10.21 0.20
N PHE A 186 -24.21 -9.69 -0.35
CA PHE A 186 -24.04 -8.28 -0.68
C PHE A 186 -24.88 -7.78 -1.87
N PHE A 187 -25.40 -8.67 -2.72
CA PHE A 187 -26.23 -8.31 -3.87
C PHE A 187 -27.72 -8.54 -3.65
N ALA A 188 -28.12 -9.24 -2.58
CA ALA A 188 -29.52 -9.49 -2.27
C ALA A 188 -30.25 -8.28 -1.63
N GLY A 189 -29.51 -7.26 -1.18
CA GLY A 189 -30.07 -6.17 -0.35
C GLY A 189 -30.16 -4.78 -0.99
N ASN A 190 -29.78 -4.61 -2.27
CA ASN A 190 -29.77 -3.30 -2.95
C ASN A 190 -30.42 -3.33 -4.36
N ALA A 191 -31.30 -4.30 -4.61
CA ALA A 191 -32.11 -4.34 -5.83
C ALA A 191 -33.50 -3.73 -5.58
#